data_AF-A0A2N1S837-F1
#
_entry.id   AF-A0A2N1S837-F1
#
_cell.length_a   1.000
_cell.length_b   1.000
_cell.length_c   1.000
_cell.angle_alpha   90.00
_cell.angle_beta   90.00
_cell.angle_gamma   90.00
#
_symmetry.space_group_name_H-M   'P 1'
#
loop_
_entity.id
_entity.type
_entity.pdbx_description
1 polymer ?
#
loop_
_entity_poly.entity_id
_entity_poly.type
_entity_poly.pdbx_seq_one_letter_code
_entity_poly.pdbx_strand_id
1 'polypeptide(L)'
;MVKARADQLSAIIAKYSRFAQDIAIRDVTIRGDRAEIAVMLGKLKDQVEQEVEGAFVAWSTGDYITALGTPGNVADRDYFQAILGGKADIYVSNPVISKALGVPIVVIGAAIKRNGRNDGMVGLQVTLEDLSKTAAAVKLGKTGAGFIVDGTGLVIAHPNPDFVMKLDTLKSAEIGYKGLDVAGRGIMRGETMNMQISRPDGSKLQLFSSPVDGTPLWSLGVLVPLAEIQESGRSIAILVVSFSLAAVIIIVVLSIL
;
A
#
# COMPACT_ATOMS: atom_id res chain seq x y z
N MET A 1 -5.16 12.27 -10.12
CA MET A 1 -5.35 12.21 -8.65
C MET A 1 -4.85 10.90 -8.06
N VAL A 2 -5.29 9.73 -8.52
CA VAL A 2 -4.81 8.43 -8.00
C VAL A 2 -3.29 8.27 -8.10
N LYS A 3 -2.69 8.63 -9.25
CA LYS A 3 -1.23 8.66 -9.39
C LYS A 3 -0.54 9.46 -8.29
N ALA A 4 -1.00 10.68 -8.00
CA ALA A 4 -0.39 11.51 -6.95
C ALA A 4 -0.49 10.88 -5.54
N ARG A 5 -1.55 10.12 -5.27
CA ARG A 5 -1.70 9.37 -4.00
C ARG A 5 -0.80 8.13 -3.97
N ALA A 6 -0.63 7.46 -5.11
CA ALA A 6 0.32 6.36 -5.24
C ALA A 6 1.76 6.88 -5.06
N ASP A 7 2.12 8.01 -5.68
CA ASP A 7 3.42 8.68 -5.52
C ASP A 7 3.69 9.06 -4.04
N GLN A 8 2.65 9.51 -3.31
CA GLN A 8 2.75 9.76 -1.86
C GLN A 8 3.04 8.49 -1.07
N LEU A 9 2.34 7.39 -1.38
CA LEU A 9 2.60 6.09 -0.75
C LEU A 9 4.01 5.58 -1.10
N SER A 10 4.46 5.72 -2.35
CA SER A 10 5.83 5.41 -2.76
C SER A 10 6.85 6.20 -1.94
N ALA A 11 6.59 7.48 -1.68
CA ALA A 11 7.46 8.33 -0.86
C ALA A 11 7.51 7.86 0.61
N ILE A 12 6.38 7.41 1.17
CA ILE A 12 6.30 6.83 2.52
C ILE A 12 7.10 5.51 2.58
N ILE A 13 6.90 4.60 1.61
CA ILE A 13 7.66 3.35 1.52
C ILE A 13 9.17 3.62 1.41
N ALA A 14 9.56 4.61 0.60
CA ALA A 14 10.96 5.02 0.47
C ALA A 14 11.51 5.64 1.77
N LYS A 15 10.70 6.39 2.51
CA LYS A 15 11.05 6.93 3.84
C LYS A 15 11.31 5.81 4.83
N TYR A 16 10.41 4.82 4.93
CA TYR A 16 10.60 3.66 5.82
C TYR A 16 11.77 2.79 5.38
N SER A 17 12.01 2.63 4.08
CA SER A 17 13.18 1.93 3.57
C SER A 17 14.48 2.61 4.00
N ARG A 18 14.56 3.94 3.88
CA ARG A 18 15.71 4.72 4.37
C ARG A 18 15.87 4.58 5.88
N PHE A 19 14.77 4.66 6.63
CA PHE A 19 14.80 4.49 8.09
C PHE A 19 15.33 3.11 8.49
N ALA A 20 14.91 2.04 7.81
CA ALA A 20 15.45 0.69 8.03
C ALA A 20 16.95 0.62 7.75
N GLN A 21 17.42 1.26 6.67
CA GLN A 21 18.84 1.35 6.34
C GLN A 21 19.63 2.13 7.41
N ASP A 22 19.10 3.27 7.87
CA ASP A 22 19.73 4.10 8.90
C ASP A 22 19.92 3.31 10.20
N ILE A 23 18.99 2.41 10.55
CA ILE A 23 19.12 1.50 11.69
C ILE A 23 20.17 0.41 11.39
N ALA A 24 20.18 -0.13 10.17
CA ALA A 24 21.06 -1.22 9.77
C ALA A 24 22.55 -0.85 9.79
N ILE A 25 22.87 0.44 9.57
CA ILE A 25 24.24 0.95 9.57
C ILE A 25 24.71 1.52 10.92
N ARG A 26 23.88 1.47 11.98
CA ARG A 26 24.30 1.95 13.31
C ARG A 26 25.36 1.03 13.91
N ASP A 27 26.32 1.60 14.62
CA ASP A 27 27.39 0.85 15.31
C ASP A 27 26.85 -0.25 16.23
N VAL A 28 25.76 0.01 16.95
CA VAL A 28 25.10 -0.99 17.81
C VAL A 28 24.58 -2.19 17.03
N THR A 29 24.01 -1.95 15.85
CA THR A 29 23.46 -2.97 14.96
C THR A 29 24.59 -3.79 14.31
N ILE A 30 25.65 -3.10 13.86
CA ILE A 30 26.83 -3.73 13.25
C ILE A 30 27.56 -4.59 14.29
N ARG A 31 27.78 -4.10 15.51
CA ARG A 31 28.40 -4.90 16.60
C ARG A 31 27.57 -6.15 16.93
N GLY A 32 26.25 -6.08 16.80
CA GLY A 32 25.38 -7.24 16.95
C GLY A 32 25.11 -7.67 18.39
N ASP A 33 25.39 -6.81 19.38
CA ASP A 33 25.08 -7.10 20.78
C ASP A 33 23.56 -7.12 21.02
N ARG A 34 23.04 -8.25 21.51
CA ARG A 34 21.59 -8.47 21.65
C ARG A 34 20.94 -7.51 22.64
N ALA A 35 21.61 -7.23 23.77
CA ALA A 35 21.05 -6.41 24.83
C ALA A 35 21.00 -4.94 24.40
N GLU A 36 22.08 -4.44 23.79
CA GLU A 36 22.12 -3.07 23.29
C GLU A 36 21.13 -2.85 22.13
N ILE A 37 20.97 -3.84 21.23
CA ILE A 37 19.96 -3.79 20.16
C ILE A 37 18.55 -3.75 20.74
N ALA A 38 18.23 -4.56 21.74
CA ALA A 38 16.90 -4.53 22.37
C ALA A 38 16.58 -3.15 22.97
N VAL A 39 17.56 -2.53 23.64
CA VAL A 39 17.42 -1.16 24.17
C VAL A 39 17.22 -0.14 23.05
N MET A 40 17.97 -0.26 21.95
CA MET A 40 17.83 0.61 20.78
C MET A 40 16.46 0.47 20.11
N LEU A 41 15.97 -0.76 19.92
CA LEU A 41 14.63 -1.04 19.38
C LEU A 41 13.53 -0.51 20.31
N GLY A 42 13.70 -0.60 21.63
CA GLY A 42 12.77 -0.02 22.61
C GLY A 42 12.62 1.49 22.43
N LYS A 43 13.73 2.21 22.28
CA LYS A 43 13.74 3.67 22.03
C LYS A 43 13.18 4.06 20.67
N LEU A 44 13.31 3.19 19.67
CA LEU A 44 12.79 3.45 18.32
C LEU A 44 11.26 3.51 18.31
N LYS A 45 10.57 2.75 19.16
CA LYS A 45 9.10 2.77 19.22
C LYS A 45 8.53 4.18 19.41
N ASP A 46 9.22 5.02 20.18
CA ASP A 46 8.82 6.41 20.42
C ASP A 46 9.18 7.36 19.25
N GLN A 47 9.98 6.89 18.30
CA GLN A 47 10.52 7.67 17.18
C GLN A 47 9.88 7.32 15.83
N VAL A 48 9.28 6.14 15.69
CA VAL A 48 8.60 5.76 14.44
C VAL A 48 7.17 6.31 14.43
N GLU A 49 6.69 6.70 13.25
CA GLU A 49 5.30 7.12 13.07
C GLU A 49 4.33 5.99 13.43
N GLN A 50 3.08 6.36 13.75
CA GLN A 50 2.03 5.43 14.23
C GLN A 50 1.80 4.21 13.33
N GLU A 51 2.23 4.24 12.07
CA GLU A 51 2.00 3.20 11.08
C GLU A 51 3.03 2.05 11.15
N VAL A 52 4.13 2.22 11.89
CA VAL A 52 5.11 1.16 12.14
C VAL A 52 4.89 0.59 13.53
N GLU A 53 4.29 -0.60 13.58
CA GLU A 53 3.97 -1.30 14.83
C GLU A 53 5.22 -1.70 15.61
N GLY A 54 6.32 -1.97 14.90
CA GLY A 54 7.61 -2.17 15.53
C GLY A 54 8.72 -2.57 14.56
N ALA A 55 9.92 -2.69 15.11
CA ALA A 55 11.10 -3.13 14.39
C ALA A 55 11.70 -4.38 15.03
N PHE A 56 12.41 -5.16 14.23
CA PHE A 56 13.22 -6.28 14.68
C PHE A 56 14.59 -6.26 14.01
N VAL A 57 15.56 -6.90 14.65
CA VAL A 57 16.85 -7.24 14.06
C VAL A 57 16.98 -8.75 13.99
N ALA A 58 17.31 -9.26 12.81
CA ALA A 58 17.60 -10.67 12.58
C ALA A 58 19.07 -10.90 12.26
N TRP A 59 19.66 -11.96 12.80
CA TRP A 59 21.03 -12.40 12.50
C TRP A 59 21.04 -13.32 11.27
N SER A 60 22.23 -13.68 10.77
CA SER A 60 22.40 -14.58 9.62
C SER A 60 21.82 -15.98 9.84
N THR A 61 21.59 -16.41 11.08
CA THR A 61 20.85 -17.65 11.41
C THR A 61 19.33 -17.53 11.23
N GLY A 62 18.82 -16.31 11.01
CA GLY A 62 17.41 -15.98 10.95
C GLY A 62 16.75 -15.74 12.31
N ASP A 63 17.45 -15.99 13.42
CA ASP A 63 16.94 -15.63 14.73
C ASP A 63 16.80 -14.11 14.82
N TYR A 64 15.73 -13.62 15.44
CA TYR A 64 15.50 -12.19 15.60
C TYR A 64 15.17 -11.80 17.04
N ILE A 65 15.33 -10.50 17.31
CA ILE A 65 14.86 -9.83 18.52
C ILE A 65 14.01 -8.62 18.16
N THR A 66 12.96 -8.38 18.92
CA THR A 66 12.11 -7.18 18.83
C THR A 66 12.38 -6.23 20.00
N ALA A 67 11.75 -5.05 19.99
CA ALA A 67 11.74 -4.13 21.14
C ALA A 67 11.20 -4.78 22.44
N LEU A 68 10.32 -5.78 22.32
CA LEU A 68 9.74 -6.50 23.45
C LEU A 68 10.61 -7.68 23.92
N GLY A 69 11.76 -7.90 23.28
CA GLY A 69 12.64 -9.04 23.57
C GLY A 69 12.09 -10.39 23.10
N THR A 70 10.96 -10.41 22.39
CA THR A 70 10.33 -11.64 21.88
C THR A 70 11.26 -12.32 20.88
N PRO A 71 11.77 -13.53 21.17
CA PRO A 71 12.60 -14.27 20.23
C PRO A 71 11.72 -14.93 19.17
N GLY A 72 12.28 -15.15 17.99
CA GLY A 72 11.70 -15.97 16.95
C GLY A 72 12.69 -16.16 15.81
N ASN A 73 12.25 -16.81 14.73
CA ASN A 73 13.10 -17.06 13.57
C ASN A 73 12.37 -16.73 12.26
N VAL A 74 13.07 -16.10 11.32
CA VAL A 74 12.56 -15.67 10.01
C VAL A 74 13.38 -16.24 8.84
N ALA A 75 14.23 -17.26 9.07
CA ALA A 75 15.05 -17.87 8.02
C ALA A 75 14.21 -18.46 6.86
N ASP A 76 12.99 -18.89 7.16
CA ASP A 76 12.00 -19.41 6.23
C ASP A 76 11.31 -18.33 5.38
N ARG A 77 11.51 -17.04 5.68
CA ARG A 77 10.78 -15.95 5.05
C ARG A 77 11.47 -15.45 3.79
N ASP A 78 10.69 -15.23 2.74
CA ASP A 78 11.18 -14.75 1.44
C ASP A 78 12.00 -13.45 1.55
N TYR A 79 11.56 -12.49 2.36
CA TYR A 79 12.28 -11.23 2.53
C TYR A 79 13.66 -11.44 3.18
N PHE A 80 13.78 -12.39 4.10
CA PHE A 80 15.04 -12.71 4.76
C PHE A 80 15.97 -13.41 3.77
N GLN A 81 15.46 -14.41 3.05
CA GLN A 81 16.22 -15.13 2.04
C GLN A 81 16.66 -14.22 0.88
N ALA A 82 15.84 -13.26 0.48
CA ALA A 82 16.19 -12.29 -0.53
C ALA A 82 17.35 -11.38 -0.08
N ILE A 83 17.29 -10.86 1.15
CA ILE A 83 18.32 -9.98 1.69
C ILE A 83 19.61 -10.74 1.99
N LEU A 84 19.56 -11.82 2.78
CA LEU A 84 20.75 -12.58 3.16
C LEU A 84 21.34 -13.37 1.99
N GLY A 85 20.52 -13.74 1.01
CA GLY A 85 20.98 -14.32 -0.25
C GLY A 85 21.64 -13.31 -1.20
N GLY A 86 21.70 -12.03 -0.84
CA GLY A 86 22.35 -10.98 -1.63
C GLY A 86 21.58 -10.54 -2.88
N LYS A 87 20.30 -10.91 -3.01
CA LYS A 87 19.46 -10.46 -4.14
C LYS A 87 19.13 -8.98 -4.06
N ALA A 88 19.04 -8.44 -2.84
CA ALA A 88 18.80 -7.02 -2.59
C ALA A 88 19.34 -6.60 -1.21
N ASP A 89 19.70 -5.32 -1.08
CA ASP A 89 20.05 -4.72 0.22
C ASP A 89 18.84 -4.14 0.96
N ILE A 90 17.74 -3.91 0.24
CA ILE A 90 16.45 -3.46 0.76
C ILE A 90 15.38 -4.35 0.14
N TYR A 91 14.37 -4.74 0.91
CA TYR A 91 13.27 -5.55 0.40
C TYR A 91 11.95 -5.17 1.07
N VAL A 92 10.90 -4.97 0.27
CA VAL A 92 9.52 -4.83 0.76
C VAL A 92 8.81 -6.16 0.51
N SER A 93 8.31 -6.78 1.57
CA SER A 93 7.72 -8.11 1.47
C SER A 93 6.29 -8.09 0.94
N ASN A 94 5.87 -9.21 0.34
CA ASN A 94 4.45 -9.57 0.29
C ASN A 94 3.89 -9.70 1.72
N PRO A 95 2.57 -9.61 1.90
CA PRO A 95 1.99 -9.64 3.24
C PRO A 95 2.18 -11.01 3.90
N VAL A 96 2.42 -10.99 5.20
CA VAL A 96 2.66 -12.18 6.03
C VAL A 96 1.99 -12.03 7.37
N ILE A 97 1.63 -13.15 8.01
CA ILE A 97 1.26 -13.11 9.43
C ILE A 97 2.54 -12.98 10.26
N SER A 98 2.62 -11.93 11.09
CA SER A 98 3.75 -11.71 12.00
C SER A 98 3.84 -12.86 13.00
N LYS A 99 5.03 -13.48 13.15
CA LYS A 99 5.28 -14.50 14.18
C LYS A 99 5.28 -13.90 15.59
N ALA A 100 5.62 -12.61 15.71
CA ALA A 100 5.68 -11.92 17.00
C ALA A 100 4.31 -11.36 17.43
N LEU A 101 3.52 -10.85 16.48
CA LEU A 101 2.28 -10.12 16.77
C LEU A 101 1.01 -10.91 16.47
N GLY A 102 1.08 -11.97 15.66
CA GLY A 102 -0.09 -12.74 15.23
C GLY A 102 -1.02 -12.01 14.25
N VAL A 103 -0.68 -10.79 13.83
CA VAL A 103 -1.47 -9.99 12.89
C VAL A 103 -0.84 -9.95 11.50
N PRO A 104 -1.61 -9.70 10.43
CA PRO A 104 -1.07 -9.46 9.10
C PRO A 104 -0.22 -8.19 9.06
N ILE A 105 1.00 -8.33 8.53
CA ILE A 105 1.94 -7.24 8.32
C ILE A 105 2.60 -7.33 6.93
N VAL A 106 3.27 -6.25 6.54
CA VAL A 106 4.33 -6.24 5.53
C VAL A 106 5.64 -5.88 6.22
N VAL A 107 6.75 -6.42 5.71
CA VAL A 107 8.09 -6.16 6.25
C VAL A 107 8.87 -5.32 5.26
N ILE A 108 9.38 -4.17 5.74
CA ILE A 108 10.37 -3.37 5.03
C ILE A 108 11.72 -3.68 5.64
N GLY A 109 12.53 -4.45 4.92
CA GLY A 109 13.80 -4.97 5.38
C GLY A 109 15.00 -4.22 4.79
N ALA A 110 16.08 -4.11 5.57
CA ALA A 110 17.37 -3.59 5.13
C ALA A 110 18.53 -4.47 5.64
N ALA A 111 19.52 -4.72 4.78
CA ALA A 111 20.68 -5.54 5.08
C ALA A 111 21.61 -4.89 6.13
N ILE A 112 22.03 -5.69 7.12
CA ILE A 112 23.15 -5.35 7.99
C ILE A 112 24.39 -5.96 7.36
N LYS A 113 25.38 -5.13 6.99
CA LYS A 113 26.60 -5.60 6.34
C LYS A 113 27.75 -5.75 7.32
N ARG A 114 28.43 -6.90 7.30
CA ARG A 114 29.72 -7.12 7.96
C ARG A 114 30.73 -7.61 6.94
N ASN A 115 31.88 -6.95 6.85
CA ASN A 115 32.94 -7.26 5.87
C ASN A 115 32.43 -7.29 4.41
N GLY A 116 31.52 -6.37 4.06
CA GLY A 116 30.94 -6.26 2.71
C GLY A 116 29.91 -7.33 2.35
N ARG A 117 29.51 -8.21 3.29
CA ARG A 117 28.48 -9.25 3.09
C ARG A 117 27.27 -8.98 3.97
N ASN A 118 26.09 -9.40 3.49
CA ASN A 118 24.86 -9.34 4.28
C ASN A 118 24.94 -10.39 5.40
N ASP A 119 24.96 -9.94 6.65
CA ASP A 119 25.16 -10.75 7.86
C ASP A 119 24.11 -10.43 8.94
N GLY A 120 22.90 -10.15 8.45
CA GLY A 120 21.73 -9.84 9.24
C GLY A 120 20.83 -8.88 8.48
N MET A 121 19.71 -8.54 9.10
CA MET A 121 18.81 -7.51 8.58
C MET A 121 18.07 -6.80 9.71
N VAL A 122 17.71 -5.54 9.45
CA VAL A 122 16.65 -4.84 10.18
C VAL A 122 15.34 -5.08 9.43
N GLY A 123 14.25 -5.28 10.14
CA GLY A 123 12.90 -5.32 9.56
C GLY A 123 11.96 -4.38 10.29
N LEU A 124 11.30 -3.50 9.56
CA LEU A 124 10.17 -2.70 10.04
C LEU A 124 8.88 -3.45 9.73
N GLN A 125 7.99 -3.55 10.71
CA GLN A 125 6.68 -4.19 10.58
C GLN A 125 5.61 -3.10 10.42
N VAL A 126 4.97 -3.07 9.26
CA VAL A 126 3.83 -2.18 8.98
C VAL A 126 2.57 -3.05 8.95
N THR A 127 1.55 -2.71 9.73
CA THR A 127 0.33 -3.50 9.76
C THR A 127 -0.51 -3.28 8.51
N LEU A 128 -1.25 -4.31 8.08
CA LEU A 128 -2.21 -4.15 7.00
C LEU A 128 -3.41 -3.29 7.43
N GLU A 129 -3.66 -3.17 8.74
CA GLU A 129 -4.64 -2.25 9.30
C GLU A 129 -4.25 -0.80 9.03
N ASP A 130 -3.01 -0.41 9.32
CA ASP A 130 -2.56 0.96 9.10
C ASP A 130 -2.44 1.29 7.60
N LEU A 131 -1.98 0.33 6.79
CA LEU A 131 -2.07 0.47 5.33
C LEU A 131 -3.51 0.66 4.87
N SER A 132 -4.49 -0.03 5.48
CA SER A 132 -5.91 0.15 5.18
C SER A 132 -6.43 1.53 5.58
N LYS A 133 -5.98 2.08 6.73
CA LYS A 133 -6.29 3.46 7.13
C LYS A 133 -5.74 4.47 6.11
N THR A 134 -4.49 4.29 5.69
CA THR A 134 -3.84 5.15 4.69
C THR A 134 -4.52 5.06 3.33
N ALA A 135 -4.88 3.86 2.89
CA ALA A 135 -5.67 3.67 1.67
C ALA A 135 -7.08 4.27 1.76
N ALA A 136 -7.77 4.12 2.90
CA ALA A 136 -9.11 4.66 3.13
C ALA A 136 -9.14 6.20 3.20
N ALA A 137 -8.02 6.83 3.55
CA ALA A 137 -7.87 8.29 3.49
C ALA A 137 -7.86 8.81 2.04
N VAL A 138 -7.58 7.95 1.05
CA VAL A 138 -7.70 8.27 -0.37
C VAL A 138 -9.17 8.23 -0.78
N LYS A 139 -9.83 9.38 -0.66
CA LYS A 139 -11.21 9.58 -1.10
C LYS A 139 -11.24 10.28 -2.46
N LEU A 140 -12.05 9.74 -3.37
CA LEU A 140 -12.35 10.36 -4.65
C LEU A 140 -13.86 10.39 -4.85
N GLY A 141 -14.42 11.59 -5.05
CA GLY A 141 -15.86 11.78 -4.94
C GLY A 141 -16.35 11.73 -3.48
N LYS A 142 -17.64 11.48 -3.29
CA LYS A 142 -18.35 11.36 -2.01
C LYS A 142 -18.13 10.00 -1.37
N THR A 143 -18.17 8.93 -2.16
CA THR A 143 -18.18 7.53 -1.67
C THR A 143 -17.05 6.68 -2.22
N GLY A 144 -16.15 7.24 -3.03
CA GLY A 144 -15.03 6.48 -3.57
C GLY A 144 -14.05 6.04 -2.48
N ALA A 145 -13.57 4.80 -2.62
CA ALA A 145 -12.78 4.11 -1.61
C ALA A 145 -11.44 3.65 -2.19
N GLY A 146 -10.34 4.02 -1.53
CA GLY A 146 -8.99 3.55 -1.84
C GLY A 146 -8.71 2.16 -1.30
N PHE A 147 -7.88 1.39 -2.01
CA PHE A 147 -7.43 0.05 -1.64
C PHE A 147 -6.05 -0.23 -2.23
N ILE A 148 -5.33 -1.23 -1.71
CA ILE A 148 -4.02 -1.64 -2.23
C ILE A 148 -4.05 -3.13 -2.56
N VAL A 149 -3.48 -3.46 -3.72
CA VAL A 149 -3.28 -4.83 -4.20
C VAL A 149 -1.79 -5.07 -4.34
N ASP A 150 -1.30 -6.24 -3.94
CA ASP A 150 0.10 -6.61 -4.15
C ASP A 150 0.38 -7.11 -5.59
N GLY A 151 1.65 -7.38 -5.89
CA GLY A 151 2.07 -7.88 -7.20
C GLY A 151 1.60 -9.29 -7.54
N THR A 152 0.89 -9.97 -6.64
CA THR A 152 0.27 -11.28 -6.87
C THR A 152 -1.22 -11.18 -7.18
N GLY A 153 -1.82 -9.99 -7.02
CA GLY A 153 -3.25 -9.77 -7.16
C GLY A 153 -4.03 -9.90 -5.86
N LEU A 154 -3.38 -10.07 -4.71
CA LEU A 154 -4.02 -10.16 -3.40
C LEU A 154 -4.30 -8.76 -2.84
N VAL A 155 -5.51 -8.54 -2.32
CA VAL A 155 -5.85 -7.29 -1.63
C VAL A 155 -5.20 -7.25 -0.25
N ILE A 156 -4.33 -6.27 -0.04
CA ILE A 156 -3.53 -6.11 1.20
C ILE A 156 -3.99 -4.93 2.05
N ALA A 157 -4.75 -4.00 1.47
CA ALA A 157 -5.33 -2.89 2.22
C ALA A 157 -6.70 -2.55 1.65
N HIS A 158 -7.72 -2.47 2.50
CA HIS A 158 -9.08 -2.15 2.07
C HIS A 158 -9.94 -1.63 3.24
N PRO A 159 -10.88 -0.69 3.04
CA PRO A 159 -11.72 -0.16 4.13
C PRO A 159 -12.62 -1.22 4.77
N ASN A 160 -13.04 -2.21 3.99
CA ASN A 160 -13.65 -3.44 4.50
C ASN A 160 -12.55 -4.48 4.83
N PRO A 161 -12.34 -4.83 6.12
CA PRO A 161 -11.32 -5.79 6.53
C PRO A 161 -11.57 -7.21 6.00
N ASP A 162 -12.79 -7.56 5.60
CA ASP A 162 -13.10 -8.88 5.05
C ASP A 162 -12.49 -9.15 3.66
N PHE A 163 -11.91 -8.14 3.01
CA PHE A 163 -11.17 -8.32 1.77
C PHE A 163 -9.67 -8.44 1.98
N VAL A 164 -9.15 -7.92 3.10
CA VAL A 164 -7.72 -7.92 3.40
C VAL A 164 -7.24 -9.36 3.60
N MET A 165 -6.20 -9.78 2.86
CA MET A 165 -5.67 -11.15 2.85
C MET A 165 -6.63 -12.25 2.37
N LYS A 166 -7.82 -11.89 1.88
CA LYS A 166 -8.88 -12.83 1.50
C LYS A 166 -9.33 -12.67 0.05
N LEU A 167 -9.36 -11.44 -0.46
CA LEU A 167 -9.77 -11.16 -1.83
C LEU A 167 -8.58 -11.26 -2.78
N ASP A 168 -8.57 -12.33 -3.57
CA ASP A 168 -7.72 -12.48 -4.75
C ASP A 168 -8.44 -11.88 -5.97
N THR A 169 -7.89 -10.82 -6.53
CA THR A 169 -8.47 -10.12 -7.69
C THR A 169 -8.60 -11.05 -8.90
N LEU A 170 -7.71 -12.03 -9.06
CA LEU A 170 -7.73 -12.98 -10.17
C LEU A 170 -8.89 -13.98 -10.07
N LYS A 171 -9.36 -14.25 -8.85
CA LYS A 171 -10.51 -15.13 -8.55
C LYS A 171 -11.80 -14.38 -8.29
N SER A 172 -11.79 -13.06 -8.43
CA SER A 172 -12.92 -12.19 -8.13
C SER A 172 -14.21 -12.52 -8.91
N ALA A 173 -14.11 -13.18 -10.06
CA ALA A 173 -15.25 -13.65 -10.83
C ALA A 173 -16.08 -14.72 -10.11
N GLU A 174 -15.44 -15.57 -9.29
CA GLU A 174 -16.10 -16.62 -8.51
C GLU A 174 -17.05 -16.06 -7.45
N ILE A 175 -16.73 -14.87 -6.94
CA ILE A 175 -17.55 -14.14 -5.96
C ILE A 175 -18.42 -13.06 -6.62
N GLY A 176 -18.55 -13.07 -7.95
CA GLY A 176 -19.51 -12.27 -8.71
C GLY A 176 -19.02 -10.90 -9.21
N TYR A 177 -17.74 -10.54 -9.03
CA TYR A 177 -17.20 -9.33 -9.66
C TYR A 177 -16.95 -9.54 -11.16
N LYS A 178 -17.17 -8.51 -11.96
CA LYS A 178 -16.84 -8.52 -13.40
C LYS A 178 -15.77 -7.49 -13.71
N GLY A 179 -14.67 -7.92 -14.31
CA GLY A 179 -13.57 -7.06 -14.76
C GLY A 179 -12.47 -6.78 -13.72
N LEU A 180 -12.68 -7.16 -12.46
CA LEU A 180 -11.65 -6.99 -11.42
C LEU A 180 -10.45 -7.93 -11.62
N ASP A 181 -10.67 -9.10 -12.23
CA ASP A 181 -9.61 -10.04 -12.63
C ASP A 181 -8.73 -9.47 -13.75
N VAL A 182 -9.33 -8.75 -14.71
CA VAL A 182 -8.61 -8.02 -15.76
C VAL A 182 -7.74 -6.93 -15.14
N ALA A 183 -8.29 -6.18 -14.18
CA ALA A 183 -7.54 -5.18 -13.42
C ALA A 183 -6.38 -5.80 -12.63
N GLY A 184 -6.62 -6.92 -11.94
CA GLY A 184 -5.59 -7.68 -11.22
C GLY A 184 -4.42 -8.06 -12.12
N ARG A 185 -4.70 -8.63 -13.31
CA ARG A 185 -3.65 -8.97 -14.28
C ARG A 185 -2.88 -7.75 -14.80
N GLY A 186 -3.53 -6.59 -14.96
CA GLY A 186 -2.87 -5.34 -15.32
C GLY A 186 -1.94 -4.83 -14.22
N ILE A 187 -2.41 -4.87 -12.97
CA ILE A 187 -1.62 -4.52 -11.77
C ILE A 187 -0.35 -5.37 -11.68
N MET A 188 -0.45 -6.69 -11.91
CA MET A 188 0.69 -7.60 -11.91
C MET A 188 1.72 -7.31 -13.02
N ARG A 189 1.35 -6.52 -14.03
CA ARG A 189 2.26 -6.02 -15.09
C ARG A 189 2.76 -4.61 -14.82
N GLY A 190 2.41 -4.00 -13.68
CA GLY A 190 2.76 -2.62 -13.35
C GLY A 190 1.97 -1.59 -14.16
N GLU A 191 0.79 -1.95 -14.69
CA GLU A 191 -0.02 -1.04 -15.50
C GLU A 191 -0.88 -0.12 -14.62
N THR A 192 -1.07 1.11 -15.10
CA THR A 192 -2.10 2.02 -14.56
C THR A 192 -3.45 1.59 -15.14
N MET A 193 -4.44 1.29 -14.29
CA MET A 193 -5.76 0.89 -14.74
C MET A 193 -6.74 2.07 -14.74
N ASN A 194 -7.56 2.15 -15.76
CA ASN A 194 -8.72 3.03 -15.82
C ASN A 194 -9.85 2.31 -16.55
N MET A 195 -10.74 1.66 -15.82
CA MET A 195 -11.76 0.80 -16.41
C MET A 195 -13.01 0.70 -15.54
N GLN A 196 -14.11 0.25 -16.13
CA GLN A 196 -15.32 -0.06 -15.38
C GLN A 196 -15.28 -1.52 -14.90
N ILE A 197 -15.71 -1.73 -13.66
CA ILE A 197 -15.97 -3.05 -13.09
C ILE A 197 -17.40 -3.11 -12.55
N SER A 198 -17.94 -4.31 -12.39
CA SER A 198 -19.25 -4.52 -11.75
C SER A 198 -19.10 -5.30 -10.46
N ARG A 199 -19.84 -4.90 -9.43
CA ARG A 199 -19.99 -5.64 -8.18
C ARG A 199 -20.96 -6.81 -8.34
N PRO A 200 -20.99 -7.75 -7.36
CA PRO A 200 -21.95 -8.85 -7.35
C PRO A 200 -23.42 -8.39 -7.31
N ASP A 201 -23.69 -7.22 -6.71
CA ASP A 201 -25.03 -6.59 -6.68
C ASP A 201 -25.45 -5.93 -8.00
N GLY A 202 -24.60 -6.00 -9.04
CA GLY A 202 -24.83 -5.37 -10.34
C GLY A 202 -24.47 -3.89 -10.42
N SER A 203 -24.09 -3.25 -9.31
CA SER A 203 -23.64 -1.86 -9.31
C SER A 203 -22.32 -1.70 -10.08
N LYS A 204 -22.23 -0.62 -10.86
CA LYS A 204 -21.04 -0.30 -11.67
C LYS A 204 -20.11 0.64 -10.94
N LEU A 205 -18.81 0.38 -11.07
CA LEU A 205 -17.73 1.16 -10.51
C LEU A 205 -16.79 1.60 -11.60
N GLN A 206 -16.27 2.82 -11.49
CA GLN A 206 -15.06 3.23 -12.17
C GLN A 206 -13.86 2.89 -11.26
N LEU A 207 -12.95 2.07 -11.77
CA LEU A 207 -11.67 1.76 -11.14
C LEU A 207 -10.58 2.62 -11.76
N PHE A 208 -9.82 3.28 -10.90
CA PHE A 208 -8.55 3.90 -11.23
C PHE A 208 -7.47 3.24 -10.38
N SER A 209 -6.36 2.79 -10.97
CA SER A 209 -5.20 2.32 -10.20
C SER A 209 -3.89 2.92 -10.71
N SER A 210 -2.90 2.99 -9.84
CA SER A 210 -1.53 3.38 -10.18
C SER A 210 -0.54 2.54 -9.39
N PRO A 211 0.58 2.11 -10.00
CA PRO A 211 1.66 1.42 -9.30
C PRO A 211 2.23 2.24 -8.14
N VAL A 212 2.75 1.54 -7.13
CA VAL A 212 3.47 2.09 -5.99
C VAL A 212 4.93 1.70 -6.12
N ASP A 213 5.78 2.68 -6.40
CA ASP A 213 7.21 2.47 -6.60
C ASP A 213 7.91 2.05 -5.30
N GLY A 214 8.97 1.25 -5.44
CA GLY A 214 9.72 0.71 -4.29
C GLY A 214 9.05 -0.50 -3.62
N THR A 215 8.00 -1.05 -4.22
CA THR A 215 7.29 -2.26 -3.77
C THR A 215 7.38 -3.37 -4.83
N PRO A 216 7.09 -4.65 -4.49
CA PRO A 216 7.02 -5.72 -5.48
C PRO A 216 5.70 -5.63 -6.27
N LEU A 217 5.61 -4.62 -7.14
CA LEU A 217 4.47 -4.36 -8.04
C LEU A 217 3.14 -4.14 -7.32
N TRP A 218 3.15 -3.47 -6.16
CA TRP A 218 1.89 -3.05 -5.56
C TRP A 218 1.24 -1.96 -6.39
N SER A 219 -0.09 -1.86 -6.30
CA SER A 219 -0.85 -0.76 -6.88
C SER A 219 -1.87 -0.22 -5.89
N LEU A 220 -1.94 1.11 -5.83
CA LEU A 220 -3.02 1.83 -5.16
C LEU A 220 -4.18 1.97 -6.14
N GLY A 221 -5.34 1.40 -5.79
CA GLY A 221 -6.59 1.53 -6.52
C GLY A 221 -7.58 2.44 -5.80
N VAL A 222 -8.50 3.04 -6.55
CA VAL A 222 -9.68 3.75 -6.04
C VAL A 222 -10.90 3.31 -6.85
N LEU A 223 -11.94 2.88 -6.14
CA LEU A 223 -13.24 2.51 -6.71
C LEU A 223 -14.24 3.62 -6.49
N VAL A 224 -14.86 4.12 -7.55
CA VAL A 224 -15.85 5.20 -7.49
C VAL A 224 -17.16 4.71 -8.12
N PRO A 225 -18.30 4.77 -7.42
CA PRO A 225 -19.59 4.40 -8.02
C PRO A 225 -19.89 5.25 -9.27
N LEU A 226 -20.22 4.59 -10.39
CA LEU A 226 -20.43 5.28 -11.66
C LEU A 226 -21.63 6.26 -11.59
N ALA A 227 -22.65 5.91 -10.80
CA ALA A 227 -23.79 6.78 -10.52
C ALA A 227 -23.37 8.14 -9.93
N GLU A 228 -22.32 8.16 -9.10
CA GLU A 228 -21.84 9.40 -8.48
C GLU A 228 -21.14 10.31 -9.49
N ILE A 229 -20.32 9.72 -10.37
CA ILE A 229 -19.68 10.45 -11.48
C ILE A 229 -20.74 11.07 -12.39
N GLN A 230 -21.80 10.30 -12.68
CA GLN A 230 -22.92 10.74 -13.51
C GLN A 230 -23.73 11.87 -12.85
N GLU A 231 -24.00 11.77 -11.55
CA GLU A 231 -24.69 12.84 -10.80
C GLU A 231 -23.90 14.15 -10.83
N SER A 232 -22.60 14.09 -10.53
CA SER A 232 -21.73 15.26 -10.59
C SER A 232 -21.67 15.85 -12.00
N GLY A 233 -21.59 15.02 -13.04
CA GLY A 233 -21.62 15.46 -14.43
C GLY A 233 -22.94 16.12 -14.82
N ARG A 234 -24.08 15.57 -14.39
CA ARG A 234 -25.42 16.11 -14.67
C ARG A 234 -25.62 17.49 -14.06
N SER A 235 -25.18 17.70 -12.83
CA SER A 235 -25.25 19.02 -12.18
C SER A 235 -24.46 20.09 -12.96
N ILE A 236 -23.27 19.74 -13.46
CA ILE A 236 -22.46 20.65 -14.29
C ILE A 236 -23.16 20.92 -15.62
N ALA A 237 -23.69 19.87 -16.27
CA ALA A 237 -24.39 20.02 -17.55
C ALA A 237 -25.61 20.95 -17.45
N ILE A 238 -26.42 20.83 -16.39
CA ILE A 238 -27.57 21.71 -16.16
C ILE A 238 -27.13 23.17 -15.99
N LEU A 239 -26.05 23.42 -15.23
CA LEU A 239 -25.49 24.77 -15.10
C LEU A 239 -25.06 25.34 -16.46
N VAL A 240 -24.30 24.58 -17.25
CA VAL A 240 -23.86 25.02 -18.59
C VAL A 240 -25.05 25.31 -19.48
N VAL A 241 -26.03 24.42 -19.56
CA VAL A 241 -27.24 24.60 -20.37
C VAL A 241 -28.03 25.83 -19.92
N SER A 242 -28.15 26.06 -18.60
CA SER A 242 -28.85 27.23 -18.07
C SER A 242 -28.16 28.55 -18.43
N PHE A 243 -26.83 28.61 -18.37
CA PHE A 243 -26.04 29.77 -18.81
C PHE A 243 -26.17 29.99 -20.31
N SER A 244 -26.11 28.92 -21.12
CA SER A 244 -26.32 29.01 -22.56
C SER A 244 -27.70 29.54 -22.91
N LEU A 245 -28.76 29.08 -22.22
CA LEU A 245 -30.12 29.58 -22.42
C LEU A 245 -30.23 31.07 -22.06
N ALA A 246 -29.66 31.49 -20.92
CA ALA A 246 -29.68 32.88 -20.49
C ALA A 246 -28.94 33.80 -21.49
N ALA A 247 -27.79 33.36 -22.01
CA ALA A 247 -27.04 34.10 -23.02
C ALA A 247 -27.86 34.28 -24.31
N VAL A 248 -28.54 33.22 -24.77
CA VAL A 248 -29.42 33.31 -25.95
C VAL A 248 -30.58 34.28 -25.71
N ILE A 249 -31.21 34.23 -24.54
CA ILE A 249 -32.30 35.16 -24.18
C ILE A 249 -31.81 36.61 -24.22
N ILE A 250 -30.63 36.90 -23.65
CA ILE A 250 -30.04 38.25 -23.65
C ILE A 250 -29.78 38.73 -25.09
N ILE A 251 -29.23 37.89 -25.96
CA ILE A 251 -28.97 38.23 -27.36
C ILE A 251 -30.28 38.56 -28.09
N VAL A 252 -31.32 37.76 -27.88
CA VAL A 252 -32.65 38.00 -28.48
C VAL A 252 -33.24 39.32 -27.99
N VAL A 253 -33.18 39.60 -26.68
CA VAL A 253 -33.69 40.87 -26.12
C VAL A 253 -32.92 42.06 -26.70
N LEU A 254 -31.59 41.99 -26.77
CA LEU A 254 -30.76 43.05 -27.36
C LEU A 254 -31.01 43.24 -28.86
N SER A 255 -31.44 42.20 -29.58
CA SER A 255 -31.75 42.32 -31.01
C SER A 255 -33.07 43.01 -31.31
N ILE A 256 -33.96 43.11 -30.31
CA ILE A 256 -35.30 43.72 -30.43
C ILE A 256 -35.30 45.19 -29.96
N LEU A 257 -34.32 45.56 -29.12
CA LEU A 257 -34.07 46.93 -28.63
C LEU A 257 -33.31 47.77 -29.66
#